data_AF-A0A0K9YUB8-F1
#
_entry.id   AF-A0A0K9YUB8-F1
#
_cell.length_a   1.000
_cell.length_b   1.000
_cell.length_c   1.000
_cell.angle_alpha   90.00
_cell.angle_beta   90.00
_cell.angle_gamma   90.00
#
_symmetry.space_group_name_H-M   'P 1'
#
loop_
_entity.id
_entity.type
_entity.pdbx_description
1 polymer ?
#
loop_
_entity_poly.entity_id
_entity_poly.type
_entity_poly.pdbx_seq_one_letter_code
_entity_poly.pdbx_strand_id
1 'polypeptide(L)'
;MTERAPQNTIAMGIPLIPYFSDPDSDALTFTAVSDNARFTTMFFPGYANLNVNFPSDPAPNIGDTVTITVTANDGKGGIVSSKLIIKIVEPI
;
A
#
# COMPACT_ATOMS: atom_id res chain seq x y z
N MET A 1 -18.35 18.69 17.38
CA MET A 1 -16.89 18.85 17.36
C MET A 1 -16.35 17.44 17.22
N THR A 2 -15.96 17.01 16.01
CA THR A 2 -15.52 15.62 15.82
C THR A 2 -14.05 15.56 16.21
N GLU A 3 -13.75 15.05 17.41
CA GLU A 3 -12.39 14.67 17.76
C GLU A 3 -11.94 13.60 16.78
N ARG A 4 -10.97 13.94 15.92
CA ARG A 4 -10.20 12.91 15.22
C ARG A 4 -9.30 12.30 16.29
N ALA A 5 -9.66 11.12 16.78
CA ALA A 5 -8.76 10.34 17.63
C ALA A 5 -7.37 10.29 16.96
N PRO A 6 -6.27 10.46 17.70
CA PRO A 6 -4.94 10.22 17.16
C PRO A 6 -4.90 8.74 16.73
N GLN A 7 -4.90 8.52 15.41
CA GLN A 7 -4.63 7.22 14.83
C GLN A 7 -3.14 6.98 15.04
N ASN A 8 -2.75 6.34 16.16
CA ASN A 8 -1.38 5.86 16.40
C ASN A 8 -1.07 4.70 15.44
N THR A 9 -1.16 4.97 14.15
CA THR A 9 -1.01 4.04 13.05
C THR A 9 0.41 4.17 12.54
N ILE A 10 1.17 3.08 12.59
CA ILE A 10 2.45 3.05 11.88
C ILE A 10 2.11 3.07 10.39
N ALA A 11 2.69 4.02 9.65
CA ALA A 11 2.50 4.12 8.21
C ALA A 11 3.83 3.85 7.52
N MET A 12 3.83 2.96 6.54
CA MET A 12 4.98 2.74 5.66
C MET A 12 4.67 3.29 4.27
N GLY A 13 5.49 4.21 3.78
CA GLY A 13 5.40 4.74 2.42
C GLY A 13 6.26 3.91 1.47
N ILE A 14 5.68 3.48 0.35
CA ILE A 14 6.34 2.64 -0.64
C ILE A 14 6.23 3.32 -2.01
N PRO A 15 7.35 3.71 -2.63
CA PRO A 15 7.34 4.28 -3.97
C PRO A 15 7.01 3.19 -4.99
N LEU A 16 6.03 3.43 -5.85
CA LEU A 16 5.58 2.46 -6.86
C LEU A 16 6.31 2.61 -8.20
N ILE A 17 6.86 3.80 -8.47
CA ILE A 17 7.56 4.16 -9.71
C ILE A 17 8.68 3.18 -10.13
N PRO A 18 9.48 2.58 -9.22
CA PRO A 18 10.49 1.59 -9.62
C PRO A 18 9.92 0.25 -10.11
N TYR A 19 8.63 -0.02 -9.85
CA TYR A 19 8.00 -1.32 -10.08
C TYR A 19 7.02 -1.33 -11.24
N PHE A 20 6.62 -0.15 -11.73
CA PHE A 20 5.67 0.01 -12.82
C PHE A 20 6.18 1.10 -13.77
N SER A 21 6.17 0.81 -15.05
CA SER A 21 6.58 1.74 -16.11
C SER A 21 5.60 1.65 -17.26
N ASP A 22 5.29 2.80 -17.85
CA ASP A 22 4.50 2.90 -19.07
C ASP A 22 5.43 3.29 -20.24
N PRO A 23 5.57 2.47 -21.30
CA PRO A 23 6.44 2.78 -22.44
C PRO A 23 6.01 4.04 -23.21
N ASP A 24 4.71 4.33 -23.22
CA ASP A 24 4.10 5.47 -23.92
C ASP A 24 4.10 6.73 -23.03
N SER A 25 4.62 6.61 -21.81
CA SER A 25 4.69 7.67 -20.79
C SER A 25 3.31 8.20 -20.37
N ASP A 26 2.27 7.37 -20.49
CA ASP A 26 0.95 7.66 -19.98
C ASP A 26 0.94 7.70 -18.43
N ALA A 27 0.08 8.54 -17.87
CA ALA A 27 -0.04 8.69 -16.43
C ALA A 27 -0.70 7.44 -15.81
N LEU A 28 0.05 6.72 -14.97
CA LEU A 28 -0.46 5.54 -14.30
C LEU A 28 -1.33 5.89 -13.09
N THR A 29 -2.51 5.28 -13.02
CA THR A 29 -3.36 5.27 -11.84
C THR A 29 -3.16 3.96 -11.07
N PHE A 30 -3.09 4.06 -9.74
CA PHE A 30 -2.83 2.90 -8.90
C PHE A 30 -3.97 2.63 -7.94
N THR A 31 -4.26 1.35 -7.75
CA THR A 31 -5.13 0.84 -6.68
C THR A 31 -4.38 -0.24 -5.92
N ALA A 32 -4.66 -0.37 -4.63
CA ALA A 32 -4.00 -1.36 -3.78
C ALA A 32 -5.02 -1.99 -2.83
N VAL A 33 -5.02 -3.32 -2.78
CA VAL A 33 -5.93 -4.11 -1.94
C VAL A 33 -5.10 -5.05 -1.08
N SER A 34 -5.30 -4.97 0.24
CA SER A 34 -4.73 -5.90 1.21
C SER A 34 -5.57 -7.17 1.29
N ASP A 35 -4.93 -8.33 1.40
CA ASP A 35 -5.58 -9.61 1.74
C ASP A 35 -6.02 -9.68 3.21
N ASN A 36 -5.54 -8.75 4.04
CA ASN A 36 -5.85 -8.64 5.45
C ASN A 36 -6.48 -7.29 5.76
N ALA A 37 -7.76 -7.31 6.17
CA ALA A 37 -8.57 -6.11 6.44
C ALA A 37 -8.06 -5.26 7.61
N ARG A 38 -7.15 -5.78 8.43
CA ARG A 38 -6.51 -5.01 9.51
C ARG A 38 -5.49 -4.00 8.98
N PHE A 39 -5.02 -4.19 7.75
CA PHE A 39 -4.06 -3.32 7.07
C PHE A 39 -4.80 -2.51 6.02
N THR A 40 -4.72 -1.19 6.13
CA THR A 40 -5.36 -0.31 5.16
C THR A 40 -4.32 0.28 4.22
N THR A 41 -4.69 0.42 2.95
CA THR A 41 -3.85 0.94 1.89
C THR A 41 -4.40 2.27 1.41
N MET A 42 -3.53 3.24 1.20
CA MET A 42 -3.91 4.55 0.69
C MET A 42 -2.92 5.00 -0.37
N PHE A 43 -3.44 5.37 -1.54
CA PHE A 43 -2.61 5.82 -2.66
C PHE A 43 -2.53 7.36 -2.68
N PHE A 44 -1.30 7.87 -2.80
CA PHE A 44 -1.02 9.29 -2.97
C PHE A 44 -0.59 9.57 -4.42
N PRO A 45 -1.51 10.04 -5.29
CA PRO A 45 -1.27 10.17 -6.73
C PRO A 45 -0.12 11.11 -7.08
N GLY A 46 0.04 12.21 -6.33
CA GLY A 46 1.09 13.20 -6.60
C GLY A 46 2.53 12.68 -6.48
N TYR A 47 2.73 11.55 -5.79
CA TYR A 47 4.05 10.98 -5.55
C TYR A 47 4.18 9.52 -6.00
N ALA A 48 3.13 8.96 -6.63
CA ALA A 48 3.03 7.53 -6.93
C ALA A 48 3.46 6.64 -5.73
N ASN A 49 3.01 7.01 -4.53
CA ASN A 49 3.37 6.34 -3.28
C ASN A 49 2.16 5.62 -2.69
N LEU A 50 2.39 4.39 -2.26
CA LEU A 50 1.45 3.60 -1.49
C LEU A 50 1.79 3.73 -0.01
N ASN A 51 0.84 4.21 0.78
CA ASN A 51 0.93 4.14 2.23
C ASN A 51 0.19 2.89 2.72
N VAL A 52 0.88 2.11 3.55
CA VAL A 52 0.31 0.97 4.25
C VAL A 52 0.22 1.34 5.72
N ASN A 53 -1.00 1.30 6.24
CA ASN A 53 -1.34 1.67 7.60
C ASN A 53 -1.51 0.40 8.44
N PHE A 54 -0.71 0.29 9.49
CA PHE A 54 -0.64 -0.86 10.39
C PHE A 54 -1.49 -0.62 11.64
N PRO A 55 -2.10 -1.67 12.22
CA PRO A 55 -2.74 -1.56 13.53
C PRO A 55 -1.76 -0.98 14.56
N SER A 56 -2.28 -0.17 15.49
CA SER A 56 -1.47 0.47 16.53
C SER A 56 -0.84 -0.52 17.51
N ASP A 57 -1.41 -1.73 17.60
CA ASP A 57 -0.85 -2.83 18.37
C ASP A 57 -0.12 -3.80 17.42
N PRO A 58 1.23 -3.79 17.37
CA PRO A 58 2.01 -4.65 16.51
C PRO A 58 2.13 -6.09 17.05
N ALA A 59 2.02 -6.29 18.37
CA ALA A 59 2.17 -7.60 19.02
C ALA A 59 1.22 -8.68 18.46
N PRO A 60 -0.08 -8.42 18.23
CA PRO A 60 -1.00 -9.40 17.63
C PRO A 60 -0.80 -9.60 16.12
N ASN A 61 0.25 -9.04 15.51
CA ASN A 61 0.56 -9.23 14.08
C ASN A 61 1.97 -9.80 13.85
N ILE A 62 2.79 -10.01 14.89
CA ILE A 62 4.12 -10.59 14.74
C ILE A 62 4.00 -12.00 14.17
N GLY A 63 4.72 -12.29 13.08
CA GLY A 63 4.63 -13.55 12.34
C GLY A 63 3.64 -13.53 11.19
N ASP A 64 2.74 -12.53 11.11
CA ASP A 64 1.81 -12.39 10.00
C ASP A 64 2.55 -12.02 8.70
N THR A 65 2.02 -12.53 7.60
CA THR A 65 2.36 -12.12 6.25
C THR A 65 1.15 -11.45 5.63
N VAL A 66 1.33 -10.22 5.15
CA VAL A 66 0.30 -9.41 4.50
C VAL A 66 0.65 -9.31 3.02
N THR A 67 -0.28 -9.68 2.16
CA THR A 67 -0.12 -9.53 0.71
C THR A 67 -0.96 -8.36 0.23
N ILE A 68 -0.31 -7.37 -0.36
CA ILE A 68 -0.97 -6.25 -1.01
C ILE A 68 -0.88 -6.44 -2.51
N THR A 69 -2.03 -6.53 -3.17
CA THR A 69 -2.11 -6.53 -4.63
C THR A 69 -2.22 -5.09 -5.10
N VAL A 70 -1.21 -4.62 -5.82
CA VAL A 70 -1.16 -3.29 -6.43
C VAL A 70 -1.46 -3.42 -7.91
N THR A 71 -2.44 -2.66 -8.41
CA THR A 71 -2.82 -2.62 -9.82
C THR A 71 -2.51 -1.26 -10.39
N ALA A 72 -1.75 -1.22 -11.48
CA ALA A 72 -1.49 -0.05 -12.30
C ALA A 72 -2.40 -0.08 -13.54
N ASN A 73 -2.97 1.07 -13.88
CA ASN A 73 -3.83 1.25 -15.04
C ASN A 73 -3.43 2.54 -15.78
N ASP A 74 -3.15 2.40 -17.08
CA ASP A 74 -2.76 3.47 -18.00
C ASP A 74 -3.94 4.31 -18.54
N GLY A 75 -5.18 3.88 -18.31
CA GLY A 75 -6.37 4.51 -18.87
C GLY A 75 -6.55 4.32 -20.38
N LYS A 76 -5.70 3.51 -21.02
CA LYS A 76 -5.69 3.15 -22.45
C LYS A 76 -5.91 1.66 -22.70
N GLY A 77 -6.02 0.87 -21.64
CA GLY A 77 -6.35 -0.56 -21.67
C GLY A 77 -5.24 -1.45 -21.13
N GLY A 78 -4.07 -0.91 -20.85
CA GLY A 78 -3.01 -1.56 -20.10
C GLY A 78 -3.33 -1.56 -18.61
N ILE A 79 -3.65 -2.75 -18.09
CA ILE A 79 -3.88 -2.97 -16.66
C ILE A 79 -3.01 -4.14 -16.22
N VAL A 80 -2.13 -3.89 -15.25
CA VAL A 80 -1.21 -4.89 -14.71
C VAL A 80 -1.22 -4.86 -13.19
N SER A 81 -1.01 -6.02 -12.57
CA SER A 81 -0.98 -6.15 -11.11
C SER A 81 0.30 -6.82 -10.63
N SER A 82 0.82 -6.34 -9.50
CA SER A 82 1.95 -6.92 -8.79
C SER A 82 1.60 -7.13 -7.32
N LYS A 83 2.26 -8.11 -6.70
CA LYS A 83 2.09 -8.42 -5.27
C LYS A 83 3.25 -7.86 -4.47
N LEU A 84 2.93 -7.10 -3.45
CA LEU A 84 3.84 -6.70 -2.38
C LEU A 84 3.58 -7.60 -1.18
N ILE A 85 4.61 -8.29 -0.70
CA ILE A 85 4.51 -9.18 0.45
C ILE A 85 5.26 -8.54 1.61
N ILE A 86 4.55 -8.29 2.71
CA ILE A 86 5.09 -7.69 3.93
C ILE A 86 5.07 -8.76 5.02
N LYS A 87 6.23 -9.02 5.62
CA LYS A 87 6.35 -9.91 6.78
C LYS A 87 6.57 -9.08 8.03
N ILE A 88 5.76 -9.31 9.05
CA ILE A 88 5.89 -8.63 10.34
C ILE A 88 6.76 -9.51 11.24
N VAL A 89 7.84 -8.95 11.73
CA VAL A 89 8.84 -9.65 12.56
C VAL A 89 8.97 -8.96 13.91
N GLU A 90 9.50 -9.69 14.88
CA GLU A 90 9.84 -9.12 16.18
C GLU A 90 10.85 -7.96 16.02
N PRO A 91 10.76 -6.93 16.87
CA PRO A 91 11.81 -5.92 16.95
C PRO A 91 13.14 -6.60 17.29
N ILE A 92 14.21 -6.21 16.59
CA ILE A 92 15.59 -6.62 16.89
C ILE A 92 16.14 -5.91 18.12
#